data_AF-A0A399DWY2-F1
#
_entry.id   AF-A0A399DWY2-F1
#
_cell.length_a   1.000
_cell.length_b   1.000
_cell.length_c   1.000
_cell.angle_alpha   90.00
_cell.angle_beta   90.00
_cell.angle_gamma   90.00
#
_symmetry.space_group_name_H-M   'P 1'
#
loop_
_entity.id
_entity.type
_entity.pdbx_description
1 polymer ?
#
loop_
_entity_poly.entity_id
_entity_poly.type
_entity_poly.pdbx_seq_one_letter_code
_entity_poly.pdbx_strand_id
1 'polypeptide(L)'
;MVATPTAESNKMREVNTLLEEGRRLQNRLADLGAALRQAAAELDEGRPPSPDLAASLVEVSQAFDGLHARVQRLLGGGPIEPLLPKVLEALEAHRKALEAAALRQQALNVLEQVSSLVYRGGEEFLPLSAVQFDALGLMRQQKESTELNATVLALANGSHPYNLLIKLVVDKGMSNEEWVRVYQQVAQEIGQDIAVAAARGQIVLPE
;
A
#
# COMPACT_ATOMS: atom_id res chain seq x y z
N MET A 1 -15.56 4.91 10.57
CA MET A 1 -15.01 3.56 10.82
C MET A 1 -13.62 3.54 10.18
N VAL A 2 -12.59 3.89 10.95
CA VAL A 2 -11.20 3.89 10.47
C VAL A 2 -10.72 2.44 10.57
N ALA A 3 -10.45 1.78 9.44
CA ALA A 3 -9.84 0.48 9.47
C ALA A 3 -8.48 0.61 10.19
N THR A 4 -8.34 -0.08 11.33
CA THR A 4 -7.09 -0.07 12.09
C THR A 4 -5.93 -0.59 11.22
N PRO A 5 -4.71 0.00 11.29
CA PRO A 5 -3.55 -0.37 10.47
C PRO A 5 -3.21 -1.87 10.46
N THR A 6 -3.59 -2.57 11.53
CA THR A 6 -3.45 -4.02 11.73
C THR A 6 -4.32 -4.83 10.77
N ALA A 7 -5.53 -4.36 10.44
CA ALA A 7 -6.47 -5.09 9.59
C ALA A 7 -6.04 -5.07 8.11
N GLU A 8 -5.58 -3.92 7.61
CA GLU A 8 -5.06 -3.81 6.24
C GLU A 8 -3.73 -4.54 6.07
N SER A 9 -2.86 -4.47 7.08
CA SER A 9 -1.61 -5.25 7.11
C SER A 9 -1.87 -6.75 7.08
N ASN A 10 -2.89 -7.23 7.80
CA ASN A 10 -3.26 -8.64 7.80
C ASN A 10 -3.82 -9.08 6.44
N LYS A 11 -4.69 -8.26 5.83
CA LYS A 11 -5.21 -8.51 4.46
C LYS A 11 -4.08 -8.56 3.43
N MET A 12 -3.13 -7.63 3.50
CA MET A 12 -1.98 -7.60 2.60
C MET A 12 -1.12 -8.86 2.71
N ARG A 13 -0.88 -9.34 3.94
CA ARG A 13 -0.16 -10.62 4.16
C ARG A 13 -0.93 -11.80 3.55
N GLU A 14 -2.23 -11.86 3.79
CA GLU A 14 -3.09 -12.93 3.26
C GLU A 14 -3.09 -12.96 1.72
N VAL A 15 -3.21 -11.81 1.07
CA VAL A 15 -3.08 -11.68 -0.40
C VAL A 15 -1.75 -12.21 -0.90
N ASN A 16 -0.65 -11.82 -0.25
CA ASN A 16 0.69 -12.27 -0.64
C ASN A 16 0.85 -13.78 -0.46
N THR A 17 0.32 -14.36 0.62
CA THR A 17 0.32 -15.81 0.81
C THR A 17 -0.45 -16.53 -0.31
N LEU A 18 -1.63 -16.04 -0.68
CA LEU A 18 -2.43 -16.63 -1.76
C LEU A 18 -1.77 -16.50 -3.13
N LEU A 19 -1.07 -15.39 -3.40
CA LEU A 19 -0.29 -15.20 -4.63
C LEU A 19 0.85 -16.22 -4.72
N GLU A 20 1.59 -16.42 -3.63
CA GLU A 20 2.68 -17.40 -3.57
C GLU A 20 2.15 -18.84 -3.71
N GLU A 21 1.03 -19.17 -3.05
CA GLU A 21 0.35 -20.46 -3.23
C GLU A 21 -0.10 -20.66 -4.68
N GLY A 22 -0.69 -19.65 -5.32
CA GLY A 22 -1.11 -19.71 -6.71
C GLY A 22 0.05 -19.86 -7.70
N ARG A 23 1.19 -19.20 -7.46
CA ARG A 23 2.42 -19.40 -8.25
C ARG A 23 2.99 -20.81 -8.12
N ARG A 24 3.00 -21.36 -6.90
CA ARG A 24 3.40 -22.75 -6.68
C ARG A 24 2.47 -23.72 -7.40
N LEU A 25 1.17 -23.47 -7.37
CA LEU A 25 0.18 -24.27 -8.09
C LEU A 25 0.35 -24.18 -9.60
N GLN A 26 0.71 -23.00 -10.13
CA GLN A 26 1.02 -22.81 -11.55
C GLN A 26 2.19 -23.68 -12.01
N ASN A 27 3.27 -23.72 -11.21
CA ASN A 27 4.41 -24.59 -11.50
C ASN A 27 4.02 -26.07 -11.45
N ARG A 28 3.27 -26.48 -10.41
CA ARG A 28 2.77 -27.87 -10.29
C ARG A 28 1.89 -28.28 -11.48
N LEU A 29 1.03 -27.38 -11.97
CA LEU A 29 0.20 -27.63 -13.16
C LEU A 29 1.04 -27.77 -14.42
N ALA A 30 2.12 -26.99 -14.57
CA ALA A 30 3.04 -27.10 -15.69
C ALA A 30 3.79 -28.45 -15.68
N ASP A 31 4.30 -28.85 -14.52
CA ASP A 31 4.99 -30.13 -14.31
C ASP A 31 4.03 -31.31 -14.57
N LEU A 32 2.81 -31.24 -14.05
CA LEU A 32 1.77 -32.23 -14.29
C LEU A 32 1.39 -32.31 -15.77
N GLY A 33 1.30 -31.16 -16.45
CA GLY A 33 1.07 -31.11 -17.90
C GLY A 33 2.18 -31.79 -18.70
N ALA A 34 3.44 -31.69 -18.27
CA ALA A 34 4.55 -32.42 -18.87
C ALA A 34 4.45 -33.93 -18.60
N ALA A 35 4.15 -34.32 -17.35
CA ALA A 35 3.97 -35.71 -16.97
C ALA A 35 2.81 -36.38 -17.72
N LEU A 36 1.69 -35.67 -17.93
CA LEU A 36 0.55 -36.16 -18.71
C LEU A 36 0.90 -36.36 -20.19
N ARG A 37 1.71 -35.48 -20.78
CA ARG A 37 2.19 -35.66 -22.16
C ARG A 37 3.10 -36.88 -22.28
N GLN A 38 3.97 -37.11 -21.30
CA GLN A 38 4.80 -38.30 -21.28
C GLN A 38 3.97 -39.57 -21.10
N ALA A 39 3.02 -39.57 -20.16
CA ALA A 39 2.12 -40.69 -19.94
C ALA A 39 1.26 -41.01 -21.17
N ALA A 40 0.84 -40.01 -21.94
CA ALA A 40 0.16 -40.20 -23.21
C ALA A 40 1.06 -40.93 -24.23
N ALA A 41 2.34 -40.57 -24.33
CA ALA A 41 3.29 -41.25 -25.19
C ALA A 41 3.57 -42.70 -24.74
N GLU A 42 3.67 -42.95 -23.44
CA GLU A 42 3.83 -44.30 -22.88
C GLU A 42 2.63 -45.19 -23.20
N LEU A 43 1.41 -44.63 -23.16
CA LEU A 43 0.18 -45.31 -23.55
C LEU A 43 0.15 -45.66 -25.04
N ASP A 44 0.64 -44.78 -25.92
CA ASP A 44 0.76 -45.05 -27.36
C ASP A 44 1.72 -46.22 -27.64
N GLU A 45 2.73 -46.42 -26.78
CA GLU A 45 3.63 -47.58 -26.80
C GLU A 45 3.05 -48.83 -26.12
N GLY A 46 1.83 -48.77 -25.59
CA GLY A 46 1.16 -49.88 -24.90
C GLY A 46 1.62 -50.08 -23.45
N ARG A 47 2.28 -49.09 -22.83
CA ARG A 47 2.71 -49.13 -21.42
C ARG A 47 1.66 -48.45 -20.53
N PRO A 48 1.29 -49.05 -19.38
CA PRO A 48 0.36 -48.40 -18.46
C PRO A 48 1.04 -47.20 -17.75
N PRO A 49 0.32 -46.08 -17.57
CA PRO A 49 0.85 -44.91 -16.87
C PRO A 49 0.93 -45.18 -15.36
N SER A 50 1.80 -44.42 -14.67
CA SER A 50 1.96 -44.54 -13.22
C SER A 50 0.65 -44.18 -12.47
N PRO A 51 0.25 -44.96 -11.44
CA PRO A 51 -0.90 -44.63 -10.59
C PRO A 51 -0.71 -43.30 -9.83
N ASP A 52 0.53 -42.86 -9.60
CA ASP A 52 0.85 -41.60 -8.91
C ASP A 52 0.38 -40.38 -9.71
N LEU A 53 0.21 -40.51 -11.02
CA LEU A 53 -0.25 -39.44 -11.90
C LEU A 53 -1.72 -39.09 -11.63
N ALA A 54 -2.56 -40.10 -11.38
CA ALA A 54 -3.97 -39.90 -11.03
C ALA A 54 -4.12 -39.24 -9.66
N ALA A 55 -3.32 -39.67 -8.68
CA ALA A 55 -3.28 -39.03 -7.36
C ALA A 55 -2.86 -37.55 -7.48
N SER A 56 -1.81 -37.27 -8.27
CA SER A 56 -1.31 -35.91 -8.50
C SER A 56 -2.36 -34.99 -9.13
N LEU A 57 -3.15 -35.50 -10.08
CA LEU A 57 -4.28 -34.78 -10.69
C LEU A 57 -5.34 -34.38 -9.65
N VAL A 58 -5.74 -35.33 -8.80
CA VAL A 58 -6.73 -35.09 -7.75
C VAL A 58 -6.22 -34.05 -6.75
N GLU A 59 -4.97 -34.18 -6.31
CA GLU A 59 -4.36 -33.23 -5.37
C GLU A 59 -4.29 -31.80 -5.94
N VAL A 60 -3.89 -31.65 -7.20
CA VAL A 60 -3.77 -30.34 -7.84
C VAL A 60 -5.16 -29.72 -8.04
N SER A 61 -6.18 -30.51 -8.40
CA SER A 61 -7.57 -30.04 -8.49
C SER A 61 -8.08 -29.54 -7.13
N GLN A 62 -7.89 -30.32 -6.06
CA GLN A 62 -8.32 -29.94 -4.72
C GLN A 62 -7.58 -28.69 -4.20
N ALA A 63 -6.28 -28.58 -4.50
CA ALA A 63 -5.50 -27.40 -4.16
C ALA A 63 -6.01 -26.15 -4.90
N PHE A 64 -6.39 -26.29 -6.18
CA PHE A 64 -7.00 -25.20 -6.94
C PHE A 64 -8.34 -24.76 -6.37
N ASP A 65 -9.24 -25.71 -6.10
CA ASP A 65 -10.57 -25.42 -5.55
C ASP A 65 -10.46 -24.72 -4.18
N GLY A 66 -9.53 -25.20 -3.33
CA GLY A 66 -9.24 -24.60 -2.03
C GLY A 66 -8.70 -23.16 -2.14
N LEU A 67 -7.78 -22.91 -3.08
CA LEU A 67 -7.26 -21.58 -3.37
C LEU A 67 -8.38 -20.66 -3.87
N HIS A 68 -9.13 -21.09 -4.89
CA HIS A 68 -10.22 -20.33 -5.50
C HIS A 68 -11.28 -19.93 -4.48
N ALA A 69 -11.72 -20.86 -3.63
CA ALA A 69 -12.69 -20.57 -2.57
C ALA A 69 -12.17 -19.58 -1.51
N ARG A 70 -10.86 -19.60 -1.21
CA ARG A 70 -10.24 -18.61 -0.30
C ARG A 70 -10.17 -17.23 -0.97
N VAL A 71 -9.78 -17.17 -2.24
CA VAL A 71 -9.71 -15.91 -3.00
C VAL A 71 -11.10 -15.29 -3.15
N GLN A 72 -12.12 -16.07 -3.48
CA GLN A 72 -13.50 -15.59 -3.54
C GLN A 72 -13.97 -15.00 -2.20
N ARG A 73 -13.68 -15.67 -1.08
CA ARG A 73 -14.01 -15.17 0.26
C ARG A 73 -13.28 -13.88 0.61
N LEU A 74 -11.99 -13.79 0.28
CA LEU A 74 -11.17 -12.62 0.57
C LEU A 74 -11.63 -11.39 -0.23
N LEU A 75 -11.90 -11.57 -1.52
CA LEU A 75 -12.26 -10.47 -2.40
C LEU A 75 -13.73 -10.04 -2.22
N GLY A 76 -14.60 -10.94 -1.77
CA GLY A 76 -16.01 -10.66 -1.44
C GLY A 76 -16.84 -10.09 -2.61
N GLY A 77 -16.29 -10.10 -3.82
CA GLY A 77 -16.87 -9.53 -5.03
C GLY A 77 -17.60 -10.56 -5.89
N GLY A 78 -17.84 -10.19 -7.15
CA GLY A 78 -18.47 -11.06 -8.13
C GLY A 78 -17.70 -12.37 -8.37
N PRO A 79 -18.36 -13.38 -8.97
CA PRO A 79 -17.75 -14.67 -9.22
C PRO A 79 -16.49 -14.52 -10.07
N ILE A 80 -15.35 -14.96 -9.55
CA ILE A 80 -14.09 -15.03 -10.27
C ILE A 80 -14.10 -16.32 -11.07
N GLU A 81 -13.82 -16.23 -12.37
CA GLU A 81 -13.70 -17.39 -13.24
C GLU A 81 -12.69 -18.38 -12.65
N PRO A 82 -13.00 -19.70 -12.61
CA PRO A 82 -12.14 -20.73 -12.04
C PRO A 82 -10.97 -21.07 -12.98
N LEU A 83 -10.19 -20.05 -13.35
CA LEU A 83 -8.95 -20.16 -14.10
C LEU A 83 -7.83 -19.56 -13.27
N LEU A 84 -6.75 -20.32 -13.06
CA LEU A 84 -5.63 -19.88 -12.23
C LEU A 84 -5.04 -18.51 -12.66
N PRO A 85 -4.84 -18.22 -13.95
CA PRO A 85 -4.40 -16.88 -14.37
C PRO A 85 -5.37 -15.77 -13.93
N LYS A 86 -6.68 -16.00 -14.03
CA LYS A 86 -7.71 -15.02 -13.61
C LYS A 86 -7.74 -14.82 -12.11
N VAL A 87 -7.55 -15.89 -11.35
CA VAL A 87 -7.42 -15.83 -9.88
C VAL A 87 -6.21 -15.00 -9.47
N LEU A 88 -5.06 -15.21 -10.12
CA LEU A 88 -3.84 -14.45 -9.88
C LEU A 88 -4.00 -12.96 -10.28
N GLU A 89 -4.57 -12.68 -11.45
CA GLU A 89 -4.89 -11.31 -11.89
C GLU A 89 -5.78 -10.57 -10.87
N ALA A 90 -6.81 -11.24 -10.36
CA ALA A 90 -7.71 -10.66 -9.37
C ALA A 90 -7.00 -10.36 -8.04
N LEU A 91 -6.14 -11.27 -7.58
CA LEU A 91 -5.32 -11.06 -6.38
C LEU A 91 -4.33 -9.90 -6.56
N GLU A 92 -3.67 -9.79 -7.71
CA GLU A 92 -2.75 -8.69 -7.99
C GLU A 92 -3.46 -7.34 -8.06
N ALA A 93 -4.64 -7.29 -8.67
CA ALA A 93 -5.46 -6.08 -8.70
C ALA A 93 -5.87 -5.66 -7.28
N HIS A 94 -6.27 -6.62 -6.43
CA HIS A 94 -6.60 -6.34 -5.04
C HIS A 94 -5.38 -5.87 -4.23
N ARG A 95 -4.22 -6.49 -4.44
CA ARG A 95 -2.94 -6.07 -3.84
C ARG A 95 -2.65 -4.60 -4.15
N LYS A 96 -2.74 -4.20 -5.43
CA LYS A 96 -2.52 -2.82 -5.86
C LYS A 96 -3.53 -1.86 -5.24
N ALA A 97 -4.79 -2.27 -5.10
CA ALA A 97 -5.82 -1.46 -4.47
C ALA A 97 -5.52 -1.23 -2.97
N LEU A 98 -5.06 -2.26 -2.24
CA LEU A 98 -4.64 -2.13 -0.84
C LEU A 98 -3.42 -1.20 -0.70
N GLU A 99 -2.43 -1.34 -1.57
CA GLU A 99 -1.24 -0.46 -1.57
C GLU A 99 -1.63 0.99 -1.83
N ALA A 100 -2.52 1.24 -2.79
CA ALA A 100 -3.02 2.59 -3.07
C ALA A 100 -3.82 3.17 -1.89
N ALA A 101 -4.65 2.36 -1.23
CA ALA A 101 -5.37 2.78 -0.04
C ALA A 101 -4.40 3.16 1.10
N ALA A 102 -3.37 2.34 1.33
CA ALA A 102 -2.36 2.62 2.34
C ALA A 102 -1.59 3.93 2.07
N LEU A 103 -1.15 4.15 0.84
CA LEU A 103 -0.47 5.41 0.45
C LEU A 103 -1.39 6.62 0.63
N ARG A 104 -2.67 6.50 0.24
CA ARG A 104 -3.66 7.57 0.45
C ARG A 104 -3.84 7.87 1.94
N GLN A 105 -3.97 6.83 2.78
CA GLN A 105 -4.11 7.01 4.22
C GLN A 105 -2.88 7.68 4.83
N GLN A 106 -1.68 7.29 4.40
CA GLN A 106 -0.44 7.90 4.84
C GLN A 106 -0.38 9.40 4.48
N ALA A 107 -0.75 9.76 3.25
CA ALA A 107 -0.82 11.15 2.83
C ALA A 107 -1.88 11.95 3.63
N LEU A 108 -3.05 11.37 3.88
CA LEU A 108 -4.09 12.00 4.70
C LEU A 108 -3.63 12.25 6.14
N ASN A 109 -2.88 11.32 6.74
CA ASN A 109 -2.33 11.50 8.09
C ASN A 109 -1.35 12.69 8.14
N VAL A 110 -0.51 12.86 7.13
CA VAL A 110 0.41 14.02 7.05
C VAL A 110 -0.37 15.32 6.96
N LEU A 111 -1.39 15.37 6.09
CA LEU A 111 -2.21 16.56 5.93
C LEU A 111 -3.00 16.90 7.21
N GLU A 112 -3.50 15.88 7.91
CA GLU A 112 -4.16 16.05 9.21
C GLU A 112 -3.20 16.64 10.25
N GLN A 113 -1.97 16.11 10.34
CA GLN A 113 -0.94 16.65 11.22
C GLN A 113 -0.63 18.12 10.91
N VAL A 114 -0.45 18.47 9.64
CA VAL A 114 -0.21 19.87 9.24
C VAL A 114 -1.39 20.77 9.60
N SER A 115 -2.61 20.32 9.31
CA SER A 115 -3.83 21.08 9.59
C SER A 115 -4.07 21.27 11.09
N SER A 116 -3.53 20.39 11.93
CA SER A 116 -3.67 20.44 13.39
C SER A 116 -2.56 21.22 14.10
N LEU A 117 -1.51 21.64 13.40
CA LEU A 117 -0.41 22.42 13.98
C LEU A 117 -0.93 23.66 14.73
N VAL A 118 -0.31 23.98 15.86
CA VAL A 118 -0.71 25.11 16.71
C VAL A 118 0.46 26.07 16.84
N TYR A 119 0.19 27.36 16.70
CA TYR A 119 1.14 28.42 17.03
C TYR A 119 0.96 28.88 18.47
N ARG A 120 2.05 28.86 19.26
CA ARG A 120 2.06 29.24 20.69
C ARG A 120 2.49 30.70 20.94
N GLY A 121 2.72 31.48 19.90
CA GLY A 121 3.32 32.81 20.04
C GLY A 121 2.32 33.95 20.22
N GLY A 122 1.43 33.87 21.22
CA GLY A 122 0.65 34.99 21.81
C GLY A 122 -0.33 35.77 20.92
N GLU A 123 -0.07 35.91 19.63
CA GLU A 123 -0.83 36.64 18.63
C GLU A 123 -1.23 35.70 17.48
N GLU A 124 -2.21 36.12 16.69
CA GLU A 124 -2.60 35.38 15.48
C GLU A 124 -1.44 35.30 14.49
N PHE A 125 -1.17 34.09 14.00
CA PHE A 125 -0.10 33.84 13.05
C PHE A 125 -0.67 33.40 11.71
N LEU A 126 -1.04 34.40 10.91
CA LEU A 126 -1.66 34.23 9.58
C LEU A 126 -0.90 33.27 8.64
N PRO A 127 0.45 33.24 8.60
CA PRO A 127 1.15 32.27 7.76
C PRO A 127 0.78 30.82 8.05
N LEU A 128 0.55 30.46 9.33
CA LEU A 128 0.16 29.09 9.68
C LEU A 128 -1.27 28.81 9.22
N SER A 129 -2.19 29.76 9.39
CA SER A 129 -3.57 29.63 8.93
C SER A 129 -3.65 29.37 7.42
N ALA A 130 -2.79 30.01 6.62
CA ALA A 130 -2.72 29.76 5.18
C ALA A 130 -2.27 28.33 4.86
N VAL A 131 -1.20 27.86 5.49
CA VAL A 131 -0.69 26.48 5.32
C VAL A 131 -1.74 25.44 5.75
N GLN A 132 -2.43 25.67 6.86
CA GLN A 132 -3.51 24.79 7.33
C GLN A 132 -4.68 24.76 6.35
N PHE A 133 -5.07 25.90 5.79
CA PHE A 133 -6.13 25.98 4.81
C PHE A 133 -5.78 25.23 3.52
N ASP A 134 -4.54 25.36 3.04
CA ASP A 134 -4.04 24.62 1.89
C ASP A 134 -4.02 23.10 2.15
N ALA A 135 -3.57 22.68 3.33
CA ALA A 135 -3.60 21.28 3.74
C ALA A 135 -5.03 20.72 3.76
N LEU A 136 -6.00 21.47 4.30
CA LEU A 136 -7.43 21.10 4.27
C LEU A 136 -8.01 21.07 2.86
N GLY A 137 -7.57 21.97 1.98
CA GLY A 137 -7.89 21.97 0.55
C GLY A 137 -7.44 20.68 -0.12
N LEU A 138 -6.18 20.30 0.09
CA LEU A 138 -5.62 19.05 -0.41
C LEU A 138 -6.34 17.83 0.18
N MET A 139 -6.67 17.80 1.48
CA MET A 139 -7.42 16.70 2.07
C MET A 139 -8.78 16.48 1.40
N ARG A 140 -9.48 17.57 1.04
CA ARG A 140 -10.77 17.48 0.33
C ARG A 140 -10.60 16.91 -1.07
N GLN A 141 -9.64 17.43 -1.83
CA GLN A 141 -9.32 16.91 -3.18
C GLN A 141 -8.98 15.41 -3.16
N GLN A 142 -8.25 14.96 -2.13
CA GLN A 142 -7.86 13.54 -2.02
C GLN A 142 -8.99 12.62 -1.57
N LYS A 143 -10.01 13.15 -0.88
CA LYS A 143 -11.23 12.40 -0.56
C LYS A 143 -12.14 12.23 -1.77
N GLU A 144 -12.10 13.19 -2.70
CA GLU A 144 -12.89 13.17 -3.93
C GLU A 144 -12.21 12.37 -5.06
N SER A 145 -10.88 12.25 -5.04
CA SER A 145 -10.12 11.53 -6.06
C SER A 145 -9.90 10.05 -5.72
N THR A 146 -10.28 9.19 -6.66
CA THR A 146 -10.04 7.74 -6.58
C THR A 146 -8.63 7.34 -7.04
N GLU A 147 -7.90 8.25 -7.70
CA GLU A 147 -6.56 7.99 -8.25
C GLU A 147 -5.43 8.55 -7.37
N LEU A 148 -4.27 7.90 -7.41
CA LEU A 148 -3.04 8.39 -6.79
C LEU A 148 -2.41 9.45 -7.69
N ASN A 149 -2.44 10.71 -7.28
CA ASN A 149 -1.70 11.77 -7.97
C ASN A 149 -0.28 11.94 -7.41
N ALA A 150 0.57 12.69 -8.12
CA ALA A 150 1.95 12.94 -7.72
C ALA A 150 2.07 13.53 -6.29
N THR A 151 1.10 14.35 -5.89
CA THR A 151 1.05 14.94 -4.55
C THR A 151 0.82 13.88 -3.47
N VAL A 152 -0.10 12.92 -3.67
CA VAL A 152 -0.28 11.79 -2.71
C VAL A 152 1.01 11.01 -2.56
N LEU A 153 1.67 10.70 -3.68
CA LEU A 153 2.91 9.93 -3.66
C LEU A 153 4.01 10.69 -2.91
N ALA A 154 4.15 12.00 -3.14
CA ALA A 154 5.09 12.85 -2.43
C ALA A 154 4.78 13.00 -0.94
N LEU A 155 3.50 13.04 -0.57
CA LEU A 155 3.09 13.09 0.84
C LEU A 155 3.39 11.75 1.52
N ALA A 156 3.03 10.62 0.90
CA ALA A 156 3.23 9.30 1.44
C ALA A 156 4.72 8.90 1.54
N ASN A 157 5.54 9.27 0.56
CA ASN A 157 6.96 8.91 0.54
C ASN A 157 7.87 9.82 1.39
N GLY A 158 7.32 10.89 1.99
CA GLY A 158 8.09 11.82 2.82
C GLY A 158 8.74 12.98 2.06
N SER A 159 8.58 13.09 0.74
CA SER A 159 9.27 14.12 -0.07
C SER A 159 8.52 15.44 -0.19
N HIS A 160 7.24 15.48 0.16
CA HIS A 160 6.45 16.72 0.14
C HIS A 160 6.94 17.73 1.20
N PRO A 161 6.93 19.05 0.93
CA PRO A 161 7.36 20.07 1.88
C PRO A 161 6.68 19.97 3.26
N TYR A 162 5.42 19.56 3.29
CA TYR A 162 4.68 19.31 4.54
C TYR A 162 5.31 18.24 5.44
N ASN A 163 5.90 17.19 4.86
CA ASN A 163 6.63 16.20 5.65
C ASN A 163 7.87 16.82 6.31
N LEU A 164 8.55 17.71 5.57
CA LEU A 164 9.71 18.44 6.08
C LEU A 164 9.31 19.40 7.21
N LEU A 165 8.16 20.07 7.10
CA LEU A 165 7.62 20.92 8.16
C LEU A 165 7.32 20.11 9.43
N ILE A 166 6.59 18.99 9.31
CA ILE A 166 6.32 18.11 10.45
C ILE A 166 7.62 17.60 11.06
N LYS A 167 8.57 17.17 10.22
CA LYS A 167 9.88 16.73 10.69
C LYS A 167 10.61 17.81 11.47
N LEU A 168 10.62 19.06 10.98
CA LEU A 168 11.23 20.20 11.66
C LEU A 168 10.60 20.48 13.03
N VAL A 169 9.28 20.29 13.14
CA VAL A 169 8.51 20.50 14.38
C VAL A 169 8.77 19.38 15.39
N VAL A 170 8.73 18.12 14.95
CA VAL A 170 8.67 16.94 15.83
C VAL A 170 10.04 16.34 16.11
N ASP A 171 10.91 16.22 15.10
CA ASP A 171 12.16 15.49 15.21
C ASP A 171 13.28 16.38 15.78
N LYS A 172 13.56 16.21 17.07
CA LYS A 172 14.67 16.89 17.76
C LYS A 172 16.00 16.15 17.67
N GLY A 173 16.02 14.95 17.07
CA GLY A 173 17.20 14.09 16.96
C GLY A 173 18.00 14.26 15.66
N MET A 174 17.54 15.13 14.75
CA MET A 174 18.23 15.39 13.48
C MET A 174 19.67 15.87 13.69
N SER A 175 20.57 15.44 12.80
CA SER A 175 21.92 16.03 12.73
C SER A 175 21.85 17.50 12.32
N ASN A 176 22.87 18.29 12.66
CA ASN A 176 22.91 19.71 12.31
C ASN A 176 22.82 19.94 10.78
N GLU A 177 23.48 19.09 9.99
CA GLU A 177 23.48 19.18 8.52
C GLU A 177 22.09 18.91 7.94
N GLU A 178 21.43 17.86 8.45
CA GLU A 178 20.07 17.51 8.06
C GLU A 178 19.07 18.57 8.48
N TRP A 179 19.20 19.08 9.70
CA TRP A 179 18.34 20.14 10.23
C TRP A 179 18.42 21.41 9.37
N VAL A 180 19.63 21.85 9.01
CA VAL A 180 19.83 23.03 8.15
C VAL A 180 19.19 22.82 6.78
N ARG A 181 19.36 21.63 6.19
CA ARG A 181 18.74 21.31 4.90
C ARG A 181 17.22 21.33 4.97
N VAL A 182 16.63 20.69 5.97
CA VAL A 182 15.17 20.65 6.18
C VAL A 182 14.63 22.07 6.40
N TYR A 183 15.29 22.86 7.24
CA TYR A 183 14.93 24.25 7.51
C TYR A 183 14.92 25.11 6.23
N GLN A 184 15.99 25.02 5.41
CA GLN A 184 16.10 25.78 4.16
C GLN A 184 15.02 25.37 3.15
N GLN A 185 14.74 24.07 3.03
CA GLN A 185 13.70 23.57 2.14
C GLN A 185 12.30 24.03 2.58
N VAL A 186 12.00 23.98 3.88
CA VAL A 186 10.73 24.52 4.42
C VAL A 186 10.64 26.03 4.16
N ALA A 187 11.72 26.78 4.36
CA ALA A 187 11.74 28.22 4.10
C ALA A 187 11.47 28.57 2.63
N GLN A 188 12.02 27.79 1.71
CA GLN A 188 11.88 28.00 0.26
C GLN A 188 10.50 27.60 -0.27
N GLU A 189 9.99 26.44 0.17
CA GLU A 189 8.77 25.84 -0.42
C GLU A 189 7.48 26.24 0.31
N ILE A 190 7.56 26.53 1.62
CA ILE A 190 6.39 26.89 2.45
C ILE A 190 6.45 28.36 2.87
N GLY A 191 7.63 28.82 3.28
CA GLY A 191 7.86 30.22 3.63
C GLY A 191 8.78 30.41 4.83
N GLN A 192 9.53 31.51 4.80
CA GLN A 192 10.53 31.85 5.80
C GLN A 192 9.93 31.98 7.21
N ASP A 193 8.76 32.61 7.35
CA ASP A 193 8.13 32.84 8.65
C ASP A 193 7.75 31.53 9.34
N ILE A 194 7.25 30.57 8.56
CA ILE A 194 6.90 29.22 9.05
C ILE A 194 8.16 28.48 9.48
N ALA A 195 9.22 28.51 8.67
CA ALA A 195 10.48 27.85 8.99
C ALA A 195 11.08 28.40 10.30
N VAL A 196 11.09 29.72 10.47
CA VAL A 196 11.60 30.38 11.69
C VAL A 196 10.75 30.04 12.90
N ALA A 197 9.42 30.09 12.79
CA ALA A 197 8.53 29.78 13.90
C ALA A 197 8.63 28.30 14.33
N ALA A 198 8.75 27.37 13.37
CA ALA A 198 9.00 25.96 13.64
C ALA A 198 10.37 25.73 14.31
N ALA A 199 11.43 26.37 13.79
CA ALA A 199 12.78 26.29 14.36
C ALA A 199 12.85 26.81 15.80
N ARG A 200 12.07 27.86 16.12
CA ARG A 200 11.95 28.42 17.47
C ARG A 200 11.05 27.60 18.41
N GLY A 201 10.45 26.51 17.92
CA GLY A 201 9.51 25.70 18.70
C GLY A 201 8.19 26.41 19.01
N GLN A 202 7.85 27.45 18.25
CA GLN A 202 6.59 28.18 18.39
C GLN A 202 5.44 27.49 17.67
N ILE A 203 5.74 26.66 16.66
CA ILE A 203 4.78 25.76 16.01
C ILE A 203 4.94 24.37 16.61
N VAL A 204 3.85 23.77 17.06
CA VAL A 204 3.82 22.44 17.70
C VAL A 204 2.65 21.61 17.18
N LEU A 205 2.73 20.29 17.34
CA LEU A 205 1.53 19.46 17.29
C LEU A 205 0.74 19.60 18.61
N PRO A 206 -0.60 19.57 18.56
CA PRO A 206 -1.43 19.55 19.75
C PRO A 206 -1.18 18.25 20.52
N GLU A 207 -1.20 18.33 21.86
CA GLU A 207 -1.05 17.17 22.76
C GLU A 207 -2.25 16.22 22.72
#